data_AF-A0A966H3E8-F1
#
_entry.id   AF-A0A966H3E8-F1
#
_cell.length_a   1.000
_cell.length_b   1.000
_cell.length_c   1.000
_cell.angle_alpha   90.00
_cell.angle_beta   90.00
_cell.angle_gamma   90.00
#
_symmetry.space_group_name_H-M   'P 1'
#
loop_
_entity.id
_entity.type
_entity.pdbx_description
1 polymer ?
#
loop_
_entity_poly.entity_id
_entity_poly.type
_entity_poly.pdbx_seq_one_letter_code
_entity_poly.pdbx_strand_id
1 'polypeptide(L)'
;MLSGGDTLFTSQVALNALCDHIQEAYHAPIARSCEVIETYFHTHTELPGFPESVSELLPLLFSRLQDECKHLMLKESGIVFPCIRQKALLGETCTVPPAVFEAIKETHQTLINLLQKLRQLLHNYVTQPGWPAEWVGCMQEFFALETSFHRWIYIAQSQLYPRIIKPL
;
A
#
# COMPACT_ATOMS: atom_id res chain seq x y z
N MET A 1 0.00 -32.67 -19.70
CA MET A 1 -1.14 -31.75 -19.52
C MET A 1 -0.62 -30.44 -18.95
N LEU A 2 -0.72 -29.41 -19.79
CA LEU A 2 -0.54 -27.97 -19.60
C LEU A 2 -0.13 -27.46 -18.19
N SER A 3 1.13 -27.07 -18.04
CA SER A 3 1.57 -26.06 -17.06
C SER A 3 1.68 -24.73 -17.80
N GLY A 4 0.58 -24.00 -17.87
CA GLY A 4 0.53 -22.61 -18.31
C GLY A 4 0.37 -21.74 -17.07
N GLY A 5 1.45 -21.08 -16.66
CA GLY A 5 1.46 -20.20 -15.50
C GLY A 5 2.75 -19.37 -15.46
N ASP A 6 2.66 -18.17 -16.04
CA ASP A 6 3.40 -16.97 -15.69
C ASP A 6 4.94 -17.04 -15.59
N THR A 7 5.60 -17.25 -16.72
CA THR A 7 7.01 -16.87 -16.94
C THR A 7 7.15 -15.39 -17.37
N LEU A 8 6.40 -14.46 -16.78
CA LEU A 8 6.39 -13.08 -17.27
C LEU A 8 7.59 -12.22 -16.82
N PHE A 9 8.38 -12.65 -15.83
CA PHE A 9 9.47 -11.82 -15.30
C PHE A 9 10.76 -12.59 -14.95
N THR A 10 11.31 -13.40 -15.86
CA THR A 10 12.62 -14.06 -15.64
C THR A 10 13.81 -13.25 -16.14
N SER A 11 13.58 -12.20 -16.96
CA SER A 11 14.67 -11.39 -17.50
C SER A 11 14.97 -10.16 -16.65
N GLN A 12 16.22 -9.71 -16.76
CA GLN A 12 16.75 -8.49 -16.15
C GLN A 12 15.87 -7.25 -16.35
N VAL A 13 15.45 -7.05 -17.59
CA VAL A 13 14.60 -5.92 -18.01
C VAL A 13 13.26 -5.97 -17.29
N ALA A 14 12.73 -7.18 -17.08
CA ALA A 14 11.44 -7.41 -16.47
C ALA A 14 11.44 -7.03 -14.96
N LEU A 15 12.54 -7.27 -14.23
CA LEU A 15 12.62 -6.93 -12.79
C LEU A 15 12.76 -5.42 -12.54
N ASN A 16 13.53 -4.73 -13.38
CA ASN A 16 13.62 -3.28 -13.30
C ASN A 16 12.26 -2.64 -13.64
N ALA A 17 11.63 -3.12 -14.73
CA ALA A 17 10.30 -2.70 -15.11
C ALA A 17 9.24 -2.98 -14.03
N LEU A 18 9.38 -4.08 -13.27
CA LEU A 18 8.49 -4.37 -12.13
C LEU A 18 8.68 -3.34 -11.00
N CYS A 19 9.92 -2.97 -10.67
CA CYS A 19 10.16 -1.94 -9.66
C CYS A 19 9.59 -0.59 -10.09
N ASP A 20 9.82 -0.18 -11.34
CA ASP A 20 9.28 1.05 -11.93
C ASP A 20 7.75 1.02 -11.93
N HIS A 21 7.17 -0.10 -12.37
CA HIS A 21 5.72 -0.30 -12.37
C HIS A 21 5.12 -0.21 -10.97
N ILE A 22 5.78 -0.76 -9.94
CA ILE A 22 5.26 -0.65 -8.57
C ILE A 22 5.21 0.80 -8.11
N GLN A 23 6.26 1.58 -8.40
CA GLN A 23 6.30 2.99 -8.03
C GLN A 23 5.20 3.80 -8.75
N GLU A 24 5.04 3.57 -10.04
CA GLU A 24 4.11 4.33 -10.88
C GLU A 24 2.64 3.90 -10.68
N ALA A 25 2.37 2.60 -10.63
CA ALA A 25 1.01 2.06 -10.60
C ALA A 25 0.45 1.90 -9.19
N TYR A 26 1.30 1.90 -8.15
CA TYR A 26 0.85 1.77 -6.76
C TYR A 26 1.35 2.89 -5.86
N HIS A 27 2.65 3.15 -5.76
CA HIS A 27 3.15 4.13 -4.78
C HIS A 27 2.58 5.53 -5.05
N ALA A 28 2.67 6.02 -6.29
CA ALA A 28 2.19 7.36 -6.63
C ALA A 28 0.66 7.52 -6.47
N PRO A 29 -0.20 6.59 -6.97
CA PRO A 29 -1.63 6.66 -6.73
C PRO A 29 -2.00 6.58 -5.24
N ILE A 30 -1.38 5.69 -4.46
CA ILE A 30 -1.64 5.57 -3.02
C ILE A 30 -1.26 6.86 -2.29
N ALA A 31 -0.10 7.44 -2.60
CA ALA A 31 0.32 8.71 -2.00
C ALA A 31 -0.69 9.83 -2.30
N ARG A 32 -1.16 9.95 -3.54
CA ARG A 32 -2.20 10.92 -3.92
C ARG A 32 -3.52 10.68 -3.18
N SER A 33 -3.99 9.43 -3.12
CA SER A 33 -5.19 9.09 -2.36
C SER A 33 -5.05 9.48 -0.90
N CYS A 34 -3.86 9.28 -0.33
CA CYS A 34 -3.59 9.69 1.04
C CYS A 34 -3.70 11.20 1.23
N GLU A 35 -3.12 12.00 0.32
CA GLU A 35 -3.21 13.47 0.34
C GLU A 35 -4.65 13.97 0.24
N VAL A 36 -5.48 13.35 -0.61
CA VAL A 36 -6.90 13.71 -0.77
C VAL A 36 -7.68 13.49 0.53
N ILE A 37 -7.52 12.32 1.15
CA ILE A 37 -8.20 11.98 2.40
C ILE A 37 -7.68 12.84 3.55
N GLU A 38 -6.37 13.07 3.63
CA GLU A 38 -5.76 13.95 4.63
C GLU A 38 -6.33 15.37 4.52
N THR A 39 -6.43 15.90 3.30
CA THR A 39 -7.00 17.24 3.05
C THR A 39 -8.45 17.32 3.51
N TYR A 40 -9.23 16.25 3.28
CA TYR A 40 -10.61 16.18 3.77
C TYR A 40 -10.68 16.32 5.30
N PHE A 41 -9.87 15.56 6.04
CA PHE A 41 -9.85 15.65 7.51
C PHE A 41 -9.33 16.97 8.06
N HIS A 42 -8.46 17.67 7.34
CA HIS A 42 -8.02 19.01 7.74
C HIS A 42 -9.09 20.09 7.52
N THR A 43 -10.00 19.86 6.58
CA THR A 43 -11.05 20.84 6.22
C THR A 43 -12.37 20.57 6.91
N HIS A 44 -12.57 19.37 7.47
CA HIS A 44 -13.81 18.94 8.10
C HIS A 44 -13.53 18.31 9.47
N THR A 45 -14.09 18.91 10.52
CA THR A 45 -13.99 18.40 11.89
C THR A 45 -15.09 17.40 12.25
N GLU A 46 -16.21 17.44 11.54
CA GLU A 46 -17.36 16.55 11.76
C GLU A 46 -17.59 15.67 10.54
N LEU A 47 -17.87 14.38 10.77
CA LEU A 47 -18.17 13.43 9.71
C LEU A 47 -19.68 13.17 9.62
N PRO A 48 -20.31 13.40 8.44
CA PRO A 48 -21.75 13.22 8.28
C PRO A 48 -22.22 11.81 8.67
N GLY A 49 -23.12 11.72 9.65
CA GLY A 49 -23.72 10.45 10.09
C GLY A 49 -22.87 9.63 11.06
N PHE A 50 -21.78 10.18 11.60
CA PHE A 50 -20.93 9.51 12.59
C PHE A 50 -20.92 10.27 13.93
N PRO A 51 -20.75 9.57 15.05
CA PRO A 51 -20.59 10.23 16.35
C PRO A 51 -19.26 10.99 16.42
N GLU A 52 -19.19 11.99 17.31
CA GLU A 52 -17.99 12.81 17.55
C GLU A 52 -16.75 11.95 17.83
N SER A 53 -16.87 10.93 18.67
CA SER A 53 -15.77 10.02 18.99
C SER A 53 -15.19 9.28 17.78
N VAL A 54 -16.01 8.99 16.77
CA VAL A 54 -15.53 8.41 15.50
C VAL A 54 -14.90 9.48 14.62
N SER A 55 -15.48 10.68 14.58
CA SER A 55 -14.93 11.83 13.85
C SER A 55 -13.54 12.25 14.35
N GLU A 56 -13.27 12.10 15.64
CA GLU A 56 -11.94 12.34 16.23
C GLU A 56 -10.96 11.17 16.01
N LEU A 57 -11.44 9.93 16.10
CA LEU A 57 -10.60 8.74 16.00
C LEU A 57 -10.13 8.47 14.56
N LEU A 58 -10.98 8.72 13.58
CA LEU A 58 -10.74 8.34 12.19
C LEU A 58 -9.50 9.05 11.59
N PRO A 59 -9.32 10.38 11.75
CA PRO A 59 -8.10 11.07 11.30
C PRO A 59 -6.81 10.51 11.95
N LEU A 60 -6.87 10.13 13.22
CA LEU A 60 -5.72 9.57 13.94
C LEU A 60 -5.32 8.19 13.39
N LEU A 61 -6.30 7.32 13.15
CA LEU A 61 -6.06 6.02 12.54
C LEU A 61 -5.54 6.15 11.11
N PHE A 62 -6.08 7.12 10.36
CA PHE A 62 -5.66 7.38 9.00
C PHE A 62 -4.24 7.95 8.92
N SER A 63 -3.89 8.92 9.78
CA SER A 63 -2.53 9.44 9.89
C SER A 63 -1.53 8.31 10.20
N ARG A 64 -1.88 7.40 11.10
CA ARG A 64 -1.06 6.21 11.39
C ARG A 64 -0.89 5.30 10.17
N LEU A 65 -1.95 5.09 9.38
CA LEU A 65 -1.88 4.33 8.12
C LEU A 65 -0.92 5.00 7.13
N GLN A 66 -1.05 6.31 6.97
CA GLN A 66 -0.22 7.11 6.06
C GLN A 66 1.26 7.06 6.43
N ASP A 67 1.60 7.15 7.72
CA ASP A 67 2.98 7.04 8.21
C ASP A 67 3.59 5.67 7.91
N GLU A 68 2.88 4.58 8.26
CA GLU A 68 3.35 3.22 7.99
C GLU A 68 3.50 2.96 6.49
N CYS A 69 2.58 3.49 5.69
CA CYS A 69 2.62 3.43 4.24
C CYS A 69 3.87 4.11 3.68
N LYS A 70 4.11 5.35 4.09
CA LYS A 70 5.27 6.14 3.67
C LYS A 70 6.58 5.45 4.06
N HIS A 71 6.66 4.93 5.27
CA HIS A 71 7.83 4.18 5.74
C HIS A 71 8.07 2.91 4.91
N LEU A 72 7.02 2.17 4.56
CA LEU A 72 7.14 1.00 3.69
C LEU A 72 7.64 1.39 2.29
N MET A 73 7.06 2.42 1.68
CA MET A 73 7.50 2.91 0.36
C MET A 73 8.97 3.36 0.38
N LEU A 74 9.42 4.01 1.46
CA LEU A 74 10.83 4.39 1.64
C LEU A 74 11.74 3.18 1.80
N LYS A 75 11.33 2.15 2.55
CA LYS A 75 12.09 0.90 2.64
C LYS A 75 12.19 0.21 1.28
N GLU A 76 11.08 0.17 0.53
CA GLU A 76 11.09 -0.44 -0.80
C GLU A 76 11.99 0.33 -1.76
N SER A 77 11.81 1.64 -1.88
CA SER A 77 12.57 2.50 -2.80
C SER A 77 14.04 2.71 -2.41
N GLY A 78 14.34 2.71 -1.11
CA GLY A 78 15.70 2.94 -0.59
C GLY A 78 16.53 1.68 -0.40
N ILE A 79 15.91 0.51 -0.26
CA ILE A 79 16.62 -0.74 0.07
C ILE A 79 16.26 -1.85 -0.92
N VAL A 80 14.98 -2.15 -1.07
CA VAL A 80 14.52 -3.31 -1.87
C VAL A 80 14.78 -3.13 -3.36
N PHE A 81 14.29 -2.05 -3.96
CA PHE A 81 14.45 -1.81 -5.39
C PHE A 81 15.92 -1.64 -5.78
N PRO A 82 16.77 -0.89 -5.05
CA PRO A 82 18.19 -0.83 -5.33
C PRO A 82 18.86 -2.21 -5.27
N CYS A 83 18.51 -3.04 -4.27
CA CYS A 83 19.05 -4.40 -4.17
C CYS A 83 18.67 -5.28 -5.36
N ILE A 84 17.41 -5.20 -5.80
CA ILE A 84 16.94 -5.89 -7.01
C ILE A 84 17.74 -5.42 -8.20
N ARG A 85 17.80 -4.11 -8.44
CA ARG A 85 18.52 -3.52 -9.58
C ARG A 85 20.01 -3.89 -9.56
N GLN A 86 20.66 -3.94 -8.40
CA GLN A 86 22.07 -4.31 -8.26
C GLN A 86 22.32 -5.79 -8.56
N LYS A 87 21.53 -6.70 -7.97
CA LYS A 87 21.57 -8.14 -8.28
C LYS A 87 21.44 -8.39 -9.78
N ALA A 88 20.58 -7.59 -10.37
CA ALA A 88 20.20 -7.65 -11.75
C ALA A 88 21.35 -7.11 -12.66
N LEU A 89 22.06 -6.04 -12.26
CA LEU A 89 23.21 -5.49 -13.00
C LEU A 89 24.51 -6.30 -12.86
N LEU A 90 24.84 -6.74 -11.64
CA LEU A 90 26.15 -7.32 -11.33
C LEU A 90 26.16 -8.85 -11.32
N GLY A 91 24.99 -9.49 -11.40
CA GLY A 91 24.86 -10.95 -11.24
C GLY A 91 25.19 -11.45 -9.83
N GLU A 92 25.46 -10.54 -8.89
CA GLU A 92 25.77 -10.85 -7.50
C GLU A 92 24.51 -11.18 -6.70
N THR A 93 24.66 -11.97 -5.65
CA THR A 93 23.57 -12.24 -4.71
C THR A 93 23.34 -11.02 -3.82
N CYS A 94 22.58 -10.02 -4.27
CA CYS A 94 22.04 -9.04 -3.34
C CYS A 94 20.90 -9.69 -2.55
N THR A 95 21.04 -9.68 -1.22
CA THR A 95 20.03 -10.15 -0.28
C THR A 95 19.72 -9.04 0.70
N VAL A 96 18.44 -8.72 0.83
CA VAL A 96 17.99 -7.79 1.87
C VAL A 96 18.20 -8.45 3.24
N PRO A 97 18.73 -7.72 4.25
CA PRO A 97 18.93 -8.29 5.59
C PRO A 97 17.62 -8.88 6.14
N PRO A 98 17.64 -10.07 6.78
CA PRO A 98 16.42 -10.71 7.28
C PRO A 98 15.58 -9.80 8.19
N ALA A 99 16.23 -9.02 9.05
CA ALA A 99 15.55 -8.06 9.92
C ALA A 99 14.76 -6.98 9.15
N VAL A 100 15.27 -6.52 8.01
CA VAL A 100 14.55 -5.57 7.15
C VAL A 100 13.32 -6.24 6.54
N PHE A 101 13.45 -7.50 6.12
CA PHE A 101 12.35 -8.23 5.51
C PHE A 101 11.24 -8.58 6.51
N GLU A 102 11.60 -8.99 7.73
CA GLU A 102 10.62 -9.18 8.80
C GLU A 102 9.91 -7.87 9.15
N ALA A 103 10.63 -6.76 9.24
CA ALA A 103 10.02 -5.45 9.45
C ALA A 103 9.03 -5.07 8.32
N ILE A 104 9.32 -5.43 7.06
CA ILE A 104 8.39 -5.23 5.93
C ILE A 104 7.11 -6.06 6.12
N LYS A 105 7.23 -7.34 6.50
CA LYS A 105 6.07 -8.20 6.76
C LYS A 105 5.20 -7.67 7.90
N GLU A 106 5.82 -7.25 9.00
CA GLU A 106 5.12 -6.65 10.14
C GLU A 106 4.39 -5.36 9.72
N THR A 107 5.02 -4.56 8.86
CA THR A 107 4.40 -3.35 8.31
C THR A 107 3.20 -3.69 7.44
N HIS A 108 3.28 -4.72 6.59
CA HIS A 108 2.13 -5.20 5.81
C HIS A 108 0.95 -5.62 6.69
N GLN A 109 1.22 -6.39 7.74
CA GLN A 109 0.16 -6.81 8.67
C GLN A 109 -0.46 -5.60 9.37
N THR A 110 0.36 -4.63 9.76
CA THR A 110 -0.09 -3.37 10.37
C THR A 110 -1.00 -2.59 9.44
N LEU A 111 -0.59 -2.40 8.18
CA LEU A 111 -1.39 -1.71 7.15
C LEU A 111 -2.74 -2.41 6.92
N ILE A 112 -2.73 -3.73 6.76
CA ILE A 112 -3.97 -4.53 6.59
C ILE A 112 -4.90 -4.34 7.79
N ASN A 113 -4.37 -4.41 9.02
CA ASN A 113 -5.17 -4.24 10.23
C ASN A 113 -5.75 -2.82 10.35
N LEU A 114 -4.98 -1.79 9.97
CA LEU A 114 -5.44 -0.40 9.98
C LEU A 114 -6.55 -0.19 8.93
N LEU A 115 -6.37 -0.70 7.71
CA LEU A 115 -7.38 -0.65 6.65
C LEU A 115 -8.68 -1.35 7.06
N GLN A 116 -8.59 -2.53 7.68
CA GLN A 116 -9.76 -3.24 8.20
C GLN A 116 -10.50 -2.44 9.28
N LYS A 117 -9.78 -1.79 10.19
CA LYS A 117 -10.38 -0.93 11.22
C LYS A 117 -11.07 0.29 10.60
N LEU A 118 -10.41 0.95 9.65
CA LEU A 118 -10.99 2.08 8.91
C LEU A 118 -12.27 1.66 8.17
N ARG A 119 -12.24 0.53 7.46
CA ARG A 119 -13.43 -0.04 6.79
C ARG A 119 -14.58 -0.27 7.76
N GLN A 120 -14.31 -0.84 8.93
CA GLN A 120 -15.33 -1.10 9.96
C GLN A 120 -15.94 0.20 10.49
N LEU A 121 -15.09 1.17 10.85
CA LEU A 121 -15.53 2.48 11.32
C LEU A 121 -16.35 3.23 10.27
N LEU A 122 -16.01 3.05 8.99
CA LEU A 122 -16.69 3.67 7.86
C LEU A 122 -17.84 2.82 7.30
N HIS A 123 -18.33 1.83 8.06
CA HIS A 123 -19.44 0.97 7.66
C HIS A 123 -19.30 0.36 6.25
N ASN A 124 -18.10 -0.14 5.93
CA ASN A 124 -17.73 -0.68 4.62
C ASN A 124 -17.81 0.33 3.46
N TYR A 125 -17.58 1.61 3.76
CA TYR A 125 -17.64 2.73 2.81
C TYR A 125 -19.02 2.95 2.18
N VAL A 126 -20.08 2.42 2.81
CA VAL A 126 -21.45 2.59 2.31
C VAL A 126 -21.89 4.03 2.51
N THR A 127 -22.20 4.69 1.40
CA THR A 127 -22.68 6.08 1.39
C THR A 127 -24.20 6.15 1.56
N GLN A 128 -24.69 7.19 2.25
CA GLN A 128 -26.13 7.40 2.45
C GLN A 128 -26.69 8.51 1.55
N PRO A 129 -27.98 8.43 1.17
CA PRO A 129 -28.66 9.54 0.50
C PRO A 129 -28.60 10.82 1.33
N GLY A 130 -28.31 11.95 0.68
CA GLY A 130 -28.27 13.27 1.33
C GLY A 130 -26.92 13.63 1.98
N TRP A 131 -25.92 12.74 1.94
CA TRP A 131 -24.56 13.12 2.33
C TRP A 131 -23.95 14.15 1.37
N PRO A 132 -23.11 15.08 1.88
CA PRO A 132 -22.35 16.00 1.04
C PRO A 132 -21.53 15.27 -0.02
N ALA A 133 -21.47 15.83 -1.23
CA ALA A 133 -20.76 15.21 -2.35
C ALA A 133 -19.25 15.01 -2.05
N GLU A 134 -18.65 15.93 -1.31
CA GLU A 134 -17.27 15.83 -0.83
C GLU A 134 -17.04 14.66 0.11
N TRP A 135 -17.98 14.37 1.01
CA TRP A 135 -17.90 13.20 1.89
C TRP A 135 -18.05 11.89 1.12
N VAL A 136 -18.99 11.85 0.17
CA VAL A 136 -19.17 10.72 -0.75
C VAL A 136 -17.88 10.47 -1.54
N GLY A 137 -17.24 11.53 -2.04
CA GLY A 137 -15.93 11.46 -2.70
C GLY A 137 -14.84 10.89 -1.79
N CYS A 138 -14.74 11.37 -0.55
CA CYS A 138 -13.77 10.85 0.42
C CYS A 138 -13.98 9.35 0.71
N MET A 139 -15.24 8.90 0.82
CA MET A 139 -15.56 7.48 1.04
C MET A 139 -15.16 6.60 -0.15
N GLN A 140 -15.36 7.09 -1.38
CA GLN A 140 -14.90 6.43 -2.59
C GLN A 140 -13.37 6.36 -2.64
N GLU A 141 -12.68 7.42 -2.21
CA GLU A 141 -11.22 7.47 -2.15
C GLU A 141 -10.67 6.46 -1.14
N PHE A 142 -11.30 6.31 0.03
CA PHE A 142 -10.95 5.26 1.00
C PHE A 142 -11.06 3.85 0.41
N PHE A 143 -12.14 3.57 -0.33
CA PHE A 143 -12.32 2.28 -1.00
C PHE A 143 -11.25 2.04 -2.07
N ALA A 144 -10.93 3.06 -2.87
CA ALA A 144 -9.91 3.01 -3.90
C ALA A 144 -8.51 2.80 -3.31
N LEU A 145 -8.21 3.50 -2.21
CA LEU A 145 -6.97 3.38 -1.44
C LEU A 145 -6.79 1.94 -0.93
N GLU A 146 -7.79 1.39 -0.24
CA GLU A 146 -7.71 0.03 0.29
C GLU A 146 -7.56 -1.02 -0.82
N THR A 147 -8.26 -0.84 -1.94
CA THR A 147 -8.11 -1.72 -3.12
C THR A 147 -6.69 -1.67 -3.68
N SER A 148 -6.10 -0.47 -3.75
CA SER A 148 -4.74 -0.28 -4.26
C SER A 148 -3.70 -0.89 -3.33
N PHE A 149 -3.85 -0.75 -2.01
CA PHE A 149 -2.98 -1.41 -1.03
C PHE A 149 -3.00 -2.93 -1.15
N HIS A 150 -4.17 -3.55 -1.22
CA HIS A 150 -4.25 -5.00 -1.34
C HIS A 150 -3.58 -5.51 -2.61
N ARG A 151 -3.73 -4.79 -3.73
CA ARG A 151 -3.06 -5.13 -5.00
C ARG A 151 -1.55 -4.94 -4.91
N TRP A 152 -1.10 -3.85 -4.33
CA TRP A 152 0.32 -3.57 -4.13
C TRP A 152 0.99 -4.63 -3.27
N ILE A 153 0.43 -4.93 -2.09
CA ILE A 153 0.96 -5.95 -1.18
C ILE A 153 1.00 -7.32 -1.88
N TYR A 154 -0.06 -7.68 -2.60
CA TYR A 154 -0.10 -8.94 -3.34
C TYR A 154 1.02 -9.03 -4.39
N ILE A 155 1.23 -7.99 -5.20
CA ILE A 155 2.30 -7.97 -6.21
C ILE A 155 3.68 -8.00 -5.56
N ALA A 156 3.88 -7.23 -4.48
CA ALA A 156 5.15 -7.23 -3.75
C ALA A 156 5.49 -8.63 -3.21
N GLN A 157 4.51 -9.29 -2.57
CA GLN A 157 4.69 -10.63 -2.00
C GLN A 157 4.84 -11.74 -3.05
N SER A 158 4.09 -11.67 -4.14
CA SER A 158 4.05 -12.74 -5.15
C SER A 158 5.13 -12.63 -6.22
N GLN A 159 5.53 -11.41 -6.58
CA GLN A 159 6.45 -11.17 -7.70
C GLN A 159 7.79 -10.59 -7.26
N LEU A 160 7.79 -9.62 -6.35
CA LEU A 160 8.98 -8.84 -6.00
C LEU A 160 9.86 -9.57 -4.98
N TYR A 161 9.32 -9.88 -3.81
CA TYR A 161 10.09 -10.41 -2.68
C TYR A 161 10.68 -11.80 -2.91
N PRO A 162 10.04 -12.74 -3.64
CA PRO A 162 10.66 -14.03 -3.97
C PRO A 162 12.00 -13.90 -4.71
N ARG A 163 12.34 -12.72 -5.25
CA ARG A 163 13.59 -12.47 -5.97
C ARG A 163 14.75 -12.03 -5.08
N ILE A 164 14.49 -11.63 -3.84
CA ILE A 164 15.50 -11.07 -2.90
C ILE A 164 15.64 -11.86 -1.61
N ILE A 165 14.67 -12.71 -1.28
CA ILE A 165 14.76 -13.65 -0.17
C ILE A 165 15.52 -14.88 -0.68
N LYS A 166 16.51 -15.37 0.06
CA LYS A 166 17.06 -16.71 -0.23
C LYS A 166 15.97 -17.75 0.03
N PRO A 167 15.82 -18.78 -0.84
CA PRO A 167 15.06 -19.95 -0.43
C PRO A 167 15.70 -20.51 0.85
N LEU A 168 14.85 -20.82 1.83
CA LEU A 168 15.24 -21.54 3.05
C LEU A 168 15.84 -22.90 2.69
#